data_AF-A0A956Z6U9-F1
#
_entry.id   AF-A0A956Z6U9-F1
#
_cell.length_a   1.000
_cell.length_b   1.000
_cell.length_c   1.000
_cell.angle_alpha   90.00
_cell.angle_beta   90.00
_cell.angle_gamma   90.00
#
_symmetry.space_group_name_H-M   'P 1'
#
loop_
_entity.id
_entity.type
_entity.pdbx_description
1 polymer ?
#
loop_
_entity_poly.entity_id
_entity_poly.type
_entity_poly.pdbx_seq_one_letter_code
_entity_poly.pdbx_strand_id
1 'polypeptide(L)'
;MPEKLNRRALLLGTGAAGLLGCTTGVLSGIAMPGAPAGSDGNHRREAVKLPSAFENLDHERFMSLAIKEADKVPDCPFGAVIVDAGTKEVVSRGRVRKDKNPTWHGEMTAIFNCPEGTDFPWHNMCLYTTGESCPMCQAAIVWTK
;
A
#
# COMPACT_ATOMS: atom_id res chain seq x y z
N MET A 1 12.81 -16.53 -31.90
CA MET A 1 11.78 -15.61 -31.36
C MET A 1 11.81 -15.69 -29.84
N PRO A 2 11.57 -14.60 -29.08
CA PRO A 2 11.18 -13.26 -29.51
C PRO A 2 12.04 -12.10 -28.94
N GLU A 3 12.08 -11.01 -29.70
CA GLU A 3 12.54 -9.67 -29.32
C GLU A 3 11.53 -8.95 -28.42
N LYS A 4 12.02 -8.02 -27.60
CA LYS A 4 11.22 -6.98 -26.92
C LYS A 4 10.89 -5.85 -27.90
N LEU A 5 9.68 -5.27 -27.85
CA LEU A 5 9.53 -3.83 -28.12
C LEU A 5 8.30 -3.14 -27.47
N ASN A 6 8.67 -2.15 -26.65
CA ASN A 6 8.09 -0.88 -26.17
C ASN A 6 6.59 -0.50 -26.05
N ARG A 7 6.37 0.28 -24.99
CA ARG A 7 5.20 1.02 -24.45
C ARG A 7 4.74 2.18 -25.35
N ARG A 8 3.46 2.58 -25.25
CA ARG A 8 3.01 3.98 -25.43
C ARG A 8 1.90 4.33 -24.42
N ALA A 9 2.07 5.47 -23.77
CA ALA A 9 1.05 6.19 -23.01
C ALA A 9 0.05 6.86 -23.96
N LEU A 10 -1.21 6.96 -23.54
CA LEU A 10 -2.28 7.67 -24.23
C LEU A 10 -2.70 8.86 -23.37
N LEU A 11 -2.41 10.07 -23.84
CA LEU A 11 -2.95 11.34 -23.36
C LEU A 11 -3.21 12.16 -24.62
N LEU A 12 -4.49 12.40 -24.93
CA LEU A 12 -4.89 13.44 -25.87
C LEU A 12 -6.13 14.15 -25.34
N GLY A 13 -5.88 15.36 -24.86
CA GLY A 13 -6.84 16.44 -24.92
C GLY A 13 -7.07 16.87 -26.37
N THR A 14 -8.15 17.62 -26.52
CA THR A 14 -8.67 18.26 -27.73
C THR A 14 -7.63 19.13 -28.44
N GLY A 15 -7.49 18.98 -29.76
CA GLY A 15 -6.71 19.90 -30.59
C GLY A 15 -6.43 19.34 -31.97
N ALA A 16 -6.78 20.10 -32.99
CA ALA A 16 -6.84 19.70 -34.38
C ALA A 16 -5.48 19.48 -35.06
N ALA A 17 -5.55 18.75 -36.18
CA ALA A 17 -4.65 18.77 -37.34
C ALA A 17 -3.23 18.20 -37.18
N GLY A 18 -2.95 17.17 -37.98
CA GLY A 18 -1.58 16.75 -38.29
C GLY A 18 -1.43 15.25 -38.35
N LEU A 19 -1.52 14.69 -39.56
CA LEU A 19 -1.00 13.37 -39.87
C LEU A 19 0.46 13.26 -39.42
N LEU A 20 0.86 12.11 -38.88
CA LEU A 20 2.03 11.29 -39.25
C LEU A 20 2.46 10.37 -38.09
N GLY A 21 2.66 9.09 -38.43
CA GLY A 21 3.81 8.34 -37.92
C GLY A 21 3.68 7.68 -36.54
N CYS A 22 2.96 6.56 -36.49
CA CYS A 22 3.24 5.54 -35.49
C CYS A 22 4.52 4.79 -35.91
N THR A 23 5.67 5.13 -35.32
CA THR A 23 6.84 4.25 -35.34
C THR A 23 7.44 4.09 -33.95
N THR A 24 7.80 2.84 -33.71
CA THR A 24 8.58 2.20 -32.67
C THR A 24 9.87 2.93 -32.30
N GLY A 25 10.25 2.95 -31.02
CA GLY A 25 11.56 3.41 -30.60
C GLY A 25 11.92 2.97 -29.18
N VAL A 26 12.70 1.90 -29.07
CA VAL A 26 13.48 1.56 -27.87
C VAL A 26 14.55 2.63 -27.70
N LEU A 27 14.62 3.26 -26.54
CA LEU A 27 15.81 4.02 -26.14
C LEU A 27 16.45 3.31 -24.96
N SER A 28 17.43 2.48 -25.31
CA SER A 28 18.55 2.12 -24.46
C SER A 28 19.39 3.37 -24.21
N GLY A 29 19.89 3.52 -22.98
CA GLY A 29 21.11 4.27 -22.69
C GLY A 29 21.10 5.78 -22.98
N ILE A 30 20.53 6.56 -22.07
CA ILE A 30 21.13 7.85 -21.72
C ILE A 30 21.54 7.75 -20.26
N ALA A 31 22.86 7.67 -20.03
CA ALA A 31 23.43 7.92 -18.72
C ALA A 31 23.09 9.37 -18.35
N MET A 32 22.32 9.55 -17.28
CA MET A 32 22.06 10.86 -16.70
C MET A 32 23.33 11.31 -15.97
N PRO A 33 24.01 12.40 -16.38
CA PRO A 33 25.08 12.97 -15.59
C PRO A 33 24.48 13.70 -14.39
N GLY A 34 24.91 13.33 -13.18
CA GLY A 34 24.69 14.12 -11.97
C GLY A 34 23.38 13.83 -11.24
N ALA A 35 23.26 12.66 -10.61
CA ALA A 35 22.45 12.57 -9.39
C ALA A 35 23.28 13.24 -8.27
N PRO A 36 22.80 14.32 -7.62
CA PRO A 36 23.47 14.81 -6.43
C PRO A 36 23.40 13.73 -5.36
N ALA A 37 24.56 13.38 -4.80
CA ALA A 37 24.65 12.61 -3.57
C ALA A 37 24.09 13.47 -2.42
N GLY A 38 22.76 13.51 -2.29
CA GLY A 38 22.08 13.96 -1.08
C GLY A 38 21.87 12.75 -0.18
N SER A 39 21.97 12.84 1.13
CA SER A 39 22.26 13.97 2.01
C SER A 39 22.56 13.37 3.38
N ASP A 40 23.70 13.73 3.95
CA ASP A 40 23.85 14.13 5.34
C ASP A 40 22.99 13.31 6.33
N GLY A 41 23.55 12.18 6.76
CA GLY A 41 22.98 11.32 7.77
C GLY A 41 22.87 12.01 9.13
N ASN A 42 21.77 12.73 9.36
CA ASN A 42 21.22 12.99 10.70
C ASN A 42 19.77 13.49 10.61
N HIS A 43 18.86 12.66 10.09
CA HIS A 43 17.41 12.88 10.27
C HIS A 43 16.98 12.12 11.51
N ARG A 44 17.20 12.68 12.70
CA ARG A 44 16.42 12.26 13.88
C ARG A 44 14.98 12.66 13.59
N ARG A 45 14.20 11.72 13.06
CA ARG A 45 12.77 11.90 12.79
C ARG A 45 12.11 12.26 14.12
N GLU A 46 11.63 13.49 14.21
CA GLU A 46 10.74 13.90 15.30
C GLU A 46 9.57 12.90 15.35
N ALA A 47 9.21 12.47 16.56
CA ALA A 47 8.13 11.50 16.72
C ALA A 47 6.85 12.08 16.10
N VAL A 48 6.28 11.38 15.12
CA VAL A 48 5.02 11.81 14.48
C VAL A 48 3.94 11.76 15.56
N LYS A 49 3.41 12.93 15.94
CA LYS A 49 2.29 13.00 16.86
C LYS A 49 1.04 12.45 16.18
N LEU A 50 0.47 11.38 16.73
CA LEU A 50 -0.77 10.80 16.21
C LEU A 50 -1.97 11.71 16.52
N PRO A 51 -3.02 11.70 15.70
CA PRO A 51 -4.28 12.34 16.06
C PRO A 51 -4.83 11.76 17.37
N SER A 52 -5.43 12.60 18.22
CA SER A 52 -5.89 12.23 19.57
C SER A 52 -6.86 11.05 19.63
N ALA A 53 -7.62 10.81 18.56
CA ALA A 53 -8.52 9.67 18.43
C ALA A 53 -7.76 8.33 18.50
N PHE A 54 -6.54 8.27 17.97
CA PHE A 54 -5.74 7.06 17.90
C PHE A 54 -4.82 6.87 19.11
N GLU A 55 -4.48 7.95 19.83
CA GLU A 55 -3.60 7.90 21.02
C GLU A 55 -4.18 7.03 22.15
N ASN A 56 -5.51 6.90 22.23
CA ASN A 56 -6.22 6.20 23.32
C ASN A 56 -6.66 4.77 22.94
N LEU A 57 -6.07 4.19 21.90
CA LEU A 57 -6.31 2.80 21.50
C LEU A 57 -5.42 1.86 22.31
N ASP A 58 -5.95 0.67 22.59
CA ASP A 58 -5.18 -0.41 23.20
C ASP A 58 -4.30 -1.09 22.14
N HIS A 59 -3.20 -0.41 21.80
CA HIS A 59 -2.28 -0.84 20.74
C HIS A 59 -1.76 -2.26 20.96
N GLU A 60 -1.46 -2.64 22.21
CA GLU A 60 -0.96 -3.98 22.54
C GLU A 60 -2.00 -5.07 22.30
N ARG A 61 -3.26 -4.83 22.71
CA ARG A 61 -4.36 -5.74 22.40
C ARG A 61 -4.52 -5.92 20.89
N PHE A 62 -4.55 -4.82 20.13
CA PHE A 62 -4.80 -4.91 18.69
C PHE A 62 -3.62 -5.49 17.92
N MET A 63 -2.39 -5.18 18.31
CA MET A 63 -1.20 -5.82 17.75
C MET A 63 -1.17 -7.31 18.06
N SER A 64 -1.52 -7.71 19.29
CA SER A 64 -1.65 -9.12 19.66
C SER A 64 -2.69 -9.87 18.80
N LEU A 65 -3.76 -9.19 18.36
CA LEU A 65 -4.72 -9.78 17.43
C LEU A 65 -4.13 -9.95 16.01
N ALA A 66 -3.34 -9.00 15.53
CA ALA A 66 -2.64 -9.13 14.24
C ALA A 66 -1.64 -10.29 14.26
N ILE A 67 -0.90 -10.46 15.36
CA ILE A 67 0.01 -11.60 15.57
C ILE A 67 -0.77 -12.92 15.54
N LYS A 68 -1.92 -13.01 16.22
CA LYS A 68 -2.78 -14.20 16.17
C LYS A 68 -3.29 -14.53 14.77
N GLU A 69 -3.44 -13.54 13.88
CA GLU A 69 -3.78 -13.80 12.48
C GLU A 69 -2.57 -14.30 11.66
N ALA A 70 -1.38 -13.77 11.94
CA ALA A 70 -0.13 -14.23 11.35
C ALA A 70 0.20 -15.69 11.73
N ASP A 71 -0.01 -16.08 12.99
CA ASP A 71 0.26 -17.44 13.50
C ASP A 71 -0.54 -18.53 12.79
N LYS A 72 -1.65 -18.17 12.13
CA LYS A 72 -2.47 -19.09 11.35
C LYS A 72 -1.86 -19.44 9.98
N VAL A 73 -0.77 -18.76 9.58
CA VAL A 73 -0.03 -18.99 8.34
C VAL A 73 1.48 -19.05 8.65
N PRO A 74 1.98 -20.12 9.30
CA PRO A 74 3.34 -20.16 9.83
C PRO A 74 4.45 -20.00 8.78
N ASP A 75 4.18 -20.37 7.53
CA ASP A 75 5.12 -20.26 6.41
C ASP A 75 5.20 -18.85 5.82
N CYS A 76 4.20 -17.99 6.09
CA CYS A 76 4.15 -16.57 5.70
C CYS A 76 3.43 -15.76 6.80
N PRO A 77 4.08 -15.55 7.97
CA PRO A 77 3.43 -15.05 9.18
C PRO A 77 3.22 -13.52 9.14
N PHE A 78 2.42 -13.05 8.19
CA PHE A 78 2.00 -11.65 8.08
C PHE A 78 0.49 -11.55 8.28
N GLY A 79 0.11 -10.79 9.31
CA GLY A 79 -1.26 -10.59 9.74
C GLY A 79 -1.56 -9.12 9.93
N ALA A 80 -2.83 -8.75 9.78
CA ALA A 80 -3.28 -7.38 9.96
C ALA A 80 -4.70 -7.32 10.52
N VAL A 81 -5.02 -6.22 11.20
CA VAL A 81 -6.32 -5.95 11.81
C VAL A 81 -6.68 -4.48 11.58
N ILE A 82 -7.92 -4.21 11.18
CA ILE A 82 -8.46 -2.85 11.07
C ILE A 82 -9.42 -2.62 12.24
N VAL A 83 -9.23 -1.50 12.93
CA VAL A 83 -9.95 -1.11 14.14
C VAL A 83 -10.59 0.25 13.92
N ASP A 84 -11.84 0.41 14.32
CA ASP A 84 -12.49 1.71 14.36
C ASP A 84 -12.06 2.47 15.62
N ALA A 85 -11.51 3.68 15.46
CA ALA A 85 -10.96 4.44 16.58
C ALA A 85 -12.01 5.00 17.54
N GLY A 86 -13.24 5.20 17.06
CA GLY A 86 -14.35 5.75 17.84
C GLY A 86 -14.98 4.69 18.75
N THR A 87 -15.25 3.51 18.18
CA THR A 87 -15.87 2.37 18.89
C THR A 87 -14.84 1.50 19.60
N LYS A 88 -13.57 1.56 19.17
CA LYS A 88 -12.46 0.69 19.64
C LYS A 88 -12.70 -0.79 19.36
N GLU A 89 -13.53 -1.10 18.36
CA GLU A 89 -13.84 -2.46 17.95
C GLU A 89 -13.10 -2.85 16.66
N VAL A 90 -12.84 -4.15 16.53
CA VAL A 90 -12.21 -4.72 15.33
C VAL A 90 -13.24 -4.78 14.21
N VAL A 91 -12.97 -4.07 13.12
CA VAL A 91 -13.81 -4.05 11.92
C VAL A 91 -13.48 -5.22 11.01
N SER A 92 -12.20 -5.49 10.79
CA SER A 92 -11.76 -6.57 9.91
C SER A 92 -10.43 -7.17 10.32
N ARG A 93 -10.13 -8.36 9.78
CA ARG A 93 -8.89 -9.10 10.02
C ARG A 93 -8.37 -9.66 8.71
N GLY A 94 -7.05 -9.75 8.59
CA GLY A 94 -6.36 -10.25 7.42
C GLY A 94 -5.15 -11.09 7.76
N ARG A 95 -4.87 -12.06 6.91
CA ARG A 95 -3.66 -12.89 6.89
C ARG A 95 -3.31 -13.18 5.44
N VAL A 96 -2.09 -13.61 5.18
CA VAL A 96 -1.68 -14.00 3.82
C VAL A 96 -2.59 -15.11 3.27
N ARG A 97 -3.02 -14.94 2.02
CA ARG A 97 -3.87 -15.89 1.26
C ARG A 97 -3.27 -16.19 -0.11
N LYS A 98 -1.97 -16.50 -0.13
CA LYS A 98 -1.21 -16.79 -1.36
C LYS A 98 -1.75 -17.98 -2.15
N ASP A 99 -2.46 -18.89 -1.47
CA ASP A 99 -3.19 -20.03 -2.06
C ASP A 99 -4.31 -19.57 -3.01
N LYS A 100 -4.87 -18.38 -2.77
CA LYS A 100 -5.93 -17.79 -3.59
C LYS A 100 -5.41 -16.75 -4.57
N ASN A 101 -4.55 -15.86 -4.09
CA ASN A 101 -3.98 -14.80 -4.90
C ASN A 101 -2.63 -14.36 -4.30
N PRO A 102 -1.55 -14.32 -5.08
CA PRO A 102 -0.24 -13.89 -4.58
C PRO A 102 -0.21 -12.45 -4.06
N THR A 103 -1.16 -11.58 -4.44
CA THR A 103 -1.26 -10.20 -3.93
C THR A 103 -2.01 -10.08 -2.61
N TRP A 104 -2.65 -11.15 -2.12
CA TRP A 104 -3.42 -11.13 -0.88
C TRP A 104 -2.49 -11.26 0.34
N HIS A 105 -1.75 -10.19 0.59
CA HIS A 105 -1.01 -9.97 1.82
C HIS A 105 -1.97 -9.76 3.00
N GLY A 106 -1.44 -9.77 4.23
CA GLY A 106 -2.25 -9.55 5.44
C GLY A 106 -3.05 -8.26 5.38
N GLU A 107 -2.41 -7.15 5.00
CA GLU A 107 -3.03 -5.83 4.90
C GLU A 107 -4.09 -5.78 3.80
N MET A 108 -3.77 -6.30 2.60
CA MET A 108 -4.70 -6.36 1.49
C MET A 108 -5.95 -7.18 1.84
N THR A 109 -5.76 -8.29 2.55
CA THR A 109 -6.87 -9.14 3.02
C THR A 109 -7.71 -8.43 4.07
N ALA A 110 -7.09 -7.67 4.99
CA ALA A 110 -7.83 -6.89 5.98
C ALA A 110 -8.67 -5.79 5.32
N ILE A 111 -8.10 -5.04 4.38
CA ILE A 111 -8.82 -4.02 3.59
C ILE A 111 -9.97 -4.66 2.80
N PHE A 112 -9.71 -5.78 2.12
CA PHE A 112 -10.72 -6.50 1.35
C PHE A 112 -11.88 -7.00 2.21
N ASN A 113 -11.60 -7.40 3.46
CA ASN A 113 -12.63 -7.89 4.39
C ASN A 113 -13.40 -6.77 5.09
N CYS A 114 -13.08 -5.48 4.87
CA CYS A 114 -13.91 -4.39 5.35
C CYS A 114 -15.28 -4.38 4.64
N PRO A 115 -16.33 -3.85 5.28
CA PRO A 115 -17.62 -3.61 4.63
C PRO A 115 -17.48 -2.85 3.31
N GLU A 116 -18.17 -3.32 2.27
CA GLU A 116 -18.22 -2.64 0.98
C GLU A 116 -19.06 -1.35 1.08
N GLY A 117 -18.68 -0.32 0.32
CA GLY A 117 -19.44 0.93 0.20
C GLY A 117 -18.55 2.15 0.01
N THR A 118 -19.06 3.16 -0.70
CA THR A 118 -18.36 4.45 -0.88
C THR A 118 -18.28 5.27 0.39
N ASP A 119 -19.16 5.00 1.36
CA ASP A 119 -19.30 5.79 2.59
C ASP A 119 -18.57 5.15 3.78
N PHE A 120 -17.68 4.17 3.53
CA PHE A 120 -16.92 3.55 4.60
C PHE A 120 -15.94 4.57 5.23
N PRO A 121 -15.98 4.81 6.55
CA PRO A 121 -15.27 5.92 7.19
C PRO A 121 -13.78 5.60 7.42
N TRP A 122 -13.00 5.44 6.33
CA TRP A 122 -11.57 5.08 6.37
C TRP A 122 -10.73 6.03 7.26
N HIS A 123 -11.08 7.31 7.30
CA HIS A 123 -10.41 8.30 8.15
C HIS A 123 -10.47 8.01 9.65
N ASN A 124 -11.42 7.18 10.11
CA ASN A 124 -11.56 6.76 11.51
C ASN A 124 -10.97 5.37 11.78
N MET A 125 -10.28 4.79 10.80
CA MET A 125 -9.76 3.43 10.88
C MET A 125 -8.27 3.42 11.19
N CYS A 126 -7.87 2.49 12.05
CA CYS A 126 -6.48 2.21 12.40
C CYS A 126 -6.12 0.80 11.94
N LEU A 127 -5.09 0.69 11.09
CA LEU A 127 -4.55 -0.59 10.64
C LEU A 127 -3.36 -0.98 11.52
N TYR A 128 -3.43 -2.16 12.12
CA TYR A 128 -2.32 -2.83 12.79
C TYR A 128 -1.80 -3.93 11.86
N THR A 129 -0.49 -3.96 11.63
CA THR A 129 0.17 -4.98 10.80
C THR A 129 1.41 -5.50 11.53
N THR A 130 1.67 -6.80 11.43
CA THR A 130 2.78 -7.46 12.16
C THR A 130 4.16 -7.09 11.63
N GLY A 131 4.26 -6.56 10.41
CA GLY A 131 5.50 -6.12 9.80
C GLY A 131 5.31 -4.81 9.05
N GLU A 132 6.42 -4.17 8.69
CA GLU A 132 6.36 -2.99 7.82
C GLU A 132 5.71 -3.36 6.48
N SER A 133 4.67 -2.61 6.11
CA SER A 133 3.93 -2.87 4.88
C SER A 133 4.83 -2.76 3.65
N CYS A 134 4.69 -3.68 2.70
CA CYS A 134 5.41 -3.59 1.43
C CYS A 134 4.88 -2.43 0.55
N PRO A 135 5.60 -1.99 -0.50
CA PRO A 135 5.18 -0.86 -1.34
C PRO A 135 3.77 -1.00 -1.94
N MET A 136 3.34 -2.22 -2.28
CA MET A 136 1.98 -2.50 -2.75
C MET A 136 0.93 -2.21 -1.66
N CYS A 137 1.15 -2.71 -0.44
CA CYS A 137 0.21 -2.54 0.66
C CYS A 137 0.17 -1.08 1.12
N GLN A 138 1.33 -0.42 1.20
CA GLN A 138 1.40 1.02 1.50
C GLN A 138 0.60 1.85 0.49
N ALA A 139 0.74 1.56 -0.80
CA ALA A 139 -0.03 2.25 -1.84
C ALA A 139 -1.54 2.03 -1.66
N ALA A 140 -1.98 0.82 -1.32
CA ALA A 140 -3.39 0.53 -1.05
C ALA A 140 -3.92 1.31 0.17
N ILE A 141 -3.16 1.35 1.27
CA ILE A 141 -3.51 2.10 2.49
C ILE A 141 -3.64 3.60 2.20
N VAL A 142 -2.75 4.17 1.37
CA VAL A 142 -2.85 5.58 0.98
C VAL A 142 -4.07 5.85 0.09
N TRP A 143 -4.53 4.84 -0.65
CA TRP A 143 -5.68 4.94 -1.55
C TRP A 143 -7.02 4.81 -0.82
N THR A 144 -7.07 4.07 0.29
CA THR A 144 -8.23 4.00 1.18
C THR A 144 -8.36 5.33 1.94
N LYS A 145 -9.05 6.30 1.33
CA LYS A 145 -9.35 7.61 1.92
C LYS A 145 -10.80 7.69 2.37
#